data_AF-A0A537F0V5-F1
#
_entry.id   AF-A0A537F0V5-F1
#
_cell.length_a   1.000
_cell.length_b   1.000
_cell.length_c   1.000
_cell.angle_alpha   90.00
_cell.angle_beta   90.00
_cell.angle_gamma   90.00
#
_symmetry.space_group_name_H-M   'P 1'
#
loop_
_entity.id
_entity.type
_entity.pdbx_description
1 polymer ?
#
loop_
_entity_poly.entity_id
_entity_poly.type
_entity_poly.pdbx_seq_one_letter_code
_entity_poly.pdbx_strand_id
1 'polypeptide(L)'
;MASDIKSRESWIEQEDSARDITPLNQLRLSRVFRFNDPQTGAPQISDFPDSNPTGDTPLEIRMKHFTEIENFTFLAHVLGHELGGTTPRPIRTVMDLQVPDDEFQNFVNTARTVSLTDEDLADTVLDVGINWEHFVASNDNLLILDHPLKISDVLMQEKIDSLDVITEALVREINFRSIEKQTGPKPRKSRVAQDSPQA
;
A
#
# COMPACT_ATOMS: atom_id res chain seq x y z
N MET A 1 29.54 9.13 -17.14
CA MET A 1 29.01 8.36 -16.00
C MET A 1 27.90 9.18 -15.41
N ALA A 2 26.67 8.67 -15.47
CA ALA A 2 25.44 9.40 -15.13
C ALA A 2 25.26 9.47 -13.61
N SER A 3 24.96 10.65 -13.10
CA SER A 3 24.48 10.88 -11.73
C SER A 3 23.27 11.81 -11.82
N ASP A 4 22.16 11.26 -12.31
CA ASP A 4 20.86 11.91 -12.20
C ASP A 4 20.26 11.52 -10.84
N ILE A 5 20.57 12.34 -9.84
CA ILE A 5 19.92 12.33 -8.54
C ILE A 5 18.49 12.83 -8.79
N LYS A 6 17.51 11.92 -8.75
CA LYS A 6 16.10 12.26 -8.64
C LYS A 6 15.92 13.18 -7.43
N SER A 7 15.61 14.44 -7.70
CA SER A 7 15.01 15.37 -6.75
C SER A 7 13.77 14.71 -6.14
N ARG A 8 13.92 14.19 -4.92
CA ARG A 8 12.83 13.71 -4.09
C ARG A 8 12.22 14.96 -3.46
N GLU A 9 11.13 15.45 -4.02
CA GLU A 9 10.38 16.57 -3.45
C GLU A 9 9.99 16.21 -2.02
N SER A 10 10.53 16.98 -1.08
CA SER A 10 10.15 16.95 0.32
C SER A 10 8.72 17.45 0.42
N TRP A 11 7.80 16.59 0.87
CA TRP A 11 6.50 17.01 1.35
C TRP A 11 6.72 17.87 2.60
N ILE A 12 6.74 19.19 2.42
CA ILE A 12 6.44 20.09 3.53
C ILE A 12 4.93 20.05 3.63
N GLU A 13 4.40 19.56 4.76
CA GLU A 13 3.01 19.82 5.14
C GLU A 13 2.82 21.34 5.08
N GLN A 14 2.24 21.82 3.98
CA GLN A 14 1.76 23.18 3.88
C GLN A 14 0.58 23.25 4.84
N GLU A 15 0.82 23.77 6.05
CA GLU A 15 -0.24 24.35 6.89
C GLU A 15 -0.85 25.50 6.11
N ASP A 16 -1.79 25.16 5.22
CA ASP A 16 -2.54 26.13 4.45
C ASP A 16 -3.44 26.86 5.44
N SER A 17 -3.18 28.16 5.57
CA SER A 17 -3.95 29.09 6.40
C SER A 17 -5.32 29.33 5.78
N ALA A 18 -6.19 28.32 5.82
CA ALA A 18 -7.60 28.43 5.56
C ALA A 18 -8.34 27.77 6.73
N ARG A 19 -9.33 28.49 7.26
CA ARG A 19 -10.10 28.10 8.44
C ARG A 19 -10.82 26.78 8.21
N ASP A 20 -10.21 25.69 8.63
CA ASP A 20 -10.92 24.49 9.08
C ASP A 20 -10.33 24.10 10.43
N ILE A 21 -11.09 24.38 11.49
CA ILE A 21 -10.83 23.83 12.82
C ILE A 21 -11.31 22.37 12.76
N THR A 22 -10.64 21.55 11.97
CA THR A 22 -10.69 20.11 12.19
C THR A 22 -9.93 19.92 13.50
N PRO A 23 -10.56 19.41 14.58
CA PRO A 23 -9.84 19.13 15.80
C PRO A 23 -8.64 18.26 15.42
N LEU A 24 -7.43 18.79 15.60
CA LEU A 24 -6.23 18.02 15.34
C LEU A 24 -6.37 16.75 16.17
N ASN A 25 -6.49 15.59 15.52
CA ASN A 25 -6.70 14.33 16.21
C ASN A 25 -5.59 14.25 17.28
N GLN A 26 -5.96 14.32 18.56
CA GLN A 26 -5.00 14.42 19.66
C GLN A 26 -4.04 13.24 19.68
N LEU A 27 -4.50 12.10 19.15
CA LEU A 27 -3.74 10.86 19.07
C LEU A 27 -2.94 10.74 17.77
N ARG A 28 -3.19 11.59 16.76
CA ARG A 28 -2.57 11.59 15.42
C ARG A 28 -2.40 10.16 14.87
N LEU A 29 -3.48 9.38 14.92
CA LEU A 29 -3.42 7.91 14.75
C LEU A 29 -3.14 7.45 13.32
N SER A 30 -3.18 8.34 12.32
CA SER A 30 -2.97 7.94 10.93
C SER A 30 -2.16 8.97 10.16
N ARG A 31 -1.13 8.49 9.46
CA ARG A 31 -0.43 9.21 8.38
C ARG A 31 -0.96 8.84 6.99
N VAL A 32 -2.01 8.02 6.96
CA VAL A 32 -2.60 7.45 5.77
C VAL A 32 -3.94 8.13 5.51
N PHE A 33 -4.12 8.67 4.31
CA PHE A 33 -5.33 9.37 3.95
C PHE A 33 -5.66 9.22 2.47
N ARG A 34 -6.93 9.46 2.16
CA ARG A 34 -7.44 9.53 0.80
C ARG A 34 -7.39 10.98 0.31
N PHE A 35 -6.98 11.18 -0.93
CA PHE A 35 -6.91 12.49 -1.58
C PHE A 35 -7.24 12.37 -3.07
N ASN A 36 -7.39 13.50 -3.76
CA ASN A 36 -7.44 13.50 -5.23
C ASN A 36 -6.06 13.89 -5.76
N ASP A 37 -5.49 13.06 -6.62
CA ASP A 37 -4.21 13.34 -7.26
C ASP A 37 -4.26 14.66 -8.03
N PRO A 38 -3.42 15.66 -7.73
CA PRO A 38 -3.49 16.98 -8.35
C PRO A 38 -3.25 16.97 -9.87
N GLN A 39 -2.54 15.95 -10.39
CA GLN A 39 -2.19 15.88 -11.81
C GLN A 39 -3.30 15.24 -12.65
N THR A 40 -3.95 14.21 -12.13
CA THR A 40 -4.92 13.38 -12.86
C THR A 40 -6.36 13.59 -12.40
N GLY A 41 -6.56 14.14 -11.19
CA GLY A 41 -7.85 14.24 -10.52
C GLY A 41 -8.39 12.91 -10.00
N ALA A 42 -7.62 11.83 -10.08
CA ALA A 42 -8.04 10.51 -9.63
C ALA A 42 -8.04 10.42 -8.09
N PRO A 43 -9.03 9.76 -7.47
CA PRO A 43 -8.96 9.46 -6.05
C PRO A 43 -7.80 8.49 -5.78
N GLN A 44 -6.94 8.82 -4.83
CA GLN A 44 -5.76 8.05 -4.44
C GLN A 44 -5.72 7.90 -2.92
N ILE A 45 -4.96 6.92 -2.48
CA ILE A 45 -4.55 6.71 -1.10
C ILE A 45 -3.06 7.08 -1.01
N SER A 46 -2.64 7.77 0.04
CA SER A 46 -1.23 8.12 0.27
C SER A 46 -0.32 6.89 0.26
N ASP A 47 0.96 7.05 -0.04
CA ASP A 47 1.92 5.93 0.08
C ASP A 47 2.11 5.50 1.54
N PHE A 48 2.55 4.25 1.73
CA PHE A 48 2.94 3.78 3.05
C PHE A 48 4.09 4.63 3.58
N PRO A 49 4.07 5.04 4.86
CA PRO A 49 5.18 5.80 5.39
C PRO A 49 6.46 4.95 5.49
N ASP A 50 7.56 5.44 4.92
CA ASP A 50 8.88 4.77 4.96
C ASP A 50 9.47 4.63 6.38
N SER A 51 8.87 5.30 7.36
CA SER A 51 9.34 5.31 8.75
C SER A 51 8.26 4.81 9.69
N ASN A 52 8.67 4.11 10.74
CA ASN A 52 7.78 3.73 11.82
C ASN A 52 7.13 4.97 12.47
N PRO A 53 5.90 4.84 12.99
CA PRO A 53 5.29 5.92 13.76
C PRO A 53 6.06 6.18 15.05
N THR A 54 6.10 7.44 15.47
CA THR A 54 6.70 7.87 16.74
C THR A 54 5.66 7.89 17.85
N GLY A 55 6.08 7.66 19.09
CA GLY A 55 5.22 7.76 20.27
C GLY A 55 6.03 7.78 21.56
N ASP A 56 5.39 8.21 22.64
CA ASP A 56 5.99 8.31 23.98
C ASP A 56 6.09 6.94 24.66
N THR A 57 5.27 5.98 24.21
CA THR A 57 5.26 4.60 24.73
C THR A 57 5.26 3.56 23.61
N PRO A 58 5.76 2.33 23.88
CA PRO A 58 5.63 1.20 22.97
C PRO A 58 4.18 0.92 22.52
N LEU A 59 3.22 1.07 23.44
CA LEU A 59 1.79 0.86 23.14
C LEU A 59 1.27 1.90 22.13
N GLU A 60 1.65 3.16 22.29
CA GLU A 60 1.23 4.22 21.37
C GLU A 60 1.80 4.00 19.96
N ILE A 61 3.08 3.63 19.87
CA ILE A 61 3.73 3.32 18.58
C ILE A 61 2.98 2.17 17.88
N ARG A 62 2.63 1.12 18.64
CA ARG A 62 1.82 0.02 18.11
C ARG A 62 0.47 0.49 17.63
N MET A 63 -0.32 1.16 18.48
CA MET A 63 -1.66 1.62 18.12
C MET A 63 -1.65 2.47 16.85
N LYS A 64 -0.67 3.36 16.69
CA LYS A 64 -0.50 4.15 15.47
C LYS A 64 -0.23 3.26 14.25
N HIS A 65 0.69 2.30 14.36
CA HIS A 65 1.00 1.41 13.26
C HIS A 65 -0.20 0.52 12.87
N PHE A 66 -0.90 -0.04 13.85
CA PHE A 66 -2.14 -0.79 13.63
C PHE A 66 -3.20 0.05 12.89
N THR A 67 -3.44 1.26 13.37
CA THR A 67 -4.40 2.17 12.73
C THR A 67 -3.95 2.59 11.32
N GLU A 68 -2.64 2.68 11.05
CA GLU A 68 -2.14 2.92 9.69
C GLU A 68 -2.49 1.77 8.75
N ILE A 69 -2.25 0.51 9.15
CA ILE A 69 -2.59 -0.67 8.33
C ILE A 69 -4.10 -0.81 8.13
N GLU A 70 -4.89 -0.64 9.19
CA GLU A 70 -6.36 -0.71 9.13
C GLU A 70 -6.94 0.36 8.20
N ASN A 71 -6.45 1.61 8.30
CA ASN A 71 -6.89 2.67 7.40
C ASN A 71 -6.50 2.37 5.95
N PHE A 72 -5.31 1.81 5.71
CA PHE A 72 -4.90 1.44 4.36
C PHE A 72 -5.83 0.41 3.73
N THR A 73 -6.08 -0.68 4.44
CA THR A 73 -6.88 -1.80 3.94
C THR A 73 -8.33 -1.37 3.76
N PHE A 74 -8.88 -0.60 4.70
CA PHE A 74 -10.23 -0.07 4.61
C PHE A 74 -10.40 0.95 3.47
N LEU A 75 -9.50 1.94 3.35
CA LEU A 75 -9.59 2.93 2.27
C LEU A 75 -9.41 2.29 0.90
N ALA A 76 -8.54 1.29 0.79
CA ALA A 76 -8.33 0.54 -0.45
C ALA A 76 -9.56 -0.29 -0.81
N HIS A 77 -10.15 -0.99 0.16
CA HIS A 77 -11.41 -1.69 -0.04
C HIS A 77 -12.49 -0.75 -0.57
N VAL A 78 -12.73 0.39 0.10
CA VAL A 78 -13.71 1.39 -0.33
C VAL A 78 -13.41 1.89 -1.73
N LEU A 79 -12.16 2.27 -2.01
CA LEU A 79 -11.79 2.81 -3.32
C LEU A 79 -11.96 1.76 -4.42
N GLY A 80 -11.52 0.51 -4.23
CA GLY A 80 -11.68 -0.54 -5.26
C GLY A 80 -13.15 -0.84 -5.57
N HIS A 81 -14.03 -0.82 -4.57
CA HIS A 81 -15.48 -0.93 -4.79
C HIS A 81 -16.06 0.27 -5.57
N GLU A 82 -15.62 1.49 -5.27
CA GLU A 82 -16.02 2.68 -6.04
C GLU A 82 -15.48 2.69 -7.49
N LEU A 83 -14.30 2.08 -7.71
CA LEU A 83 -13.79 1.84 -9.05
C LEU A 83 -14.69 0.86 -9.80
N GLY A 84 -15.14 -0.21 -9.12
CA GLY A 84 -16.07 -1.19 -9.66
C GLY A 84 -15.61 -1.80 -10.98
N GLY A 85 -16.57 -2.27 -11.77
CA GLY A 85 -16.31 -2.78 -13.11
C GLY A 85 -16.08 -4.29 -13.15
N THR A 86 -16.42 -4.87 -14.30
CA THR A 86 -16.59 -6.33 -14.44
C THR A 86 -15.47 -7.00 -15.22
N THR A 87 -14.47 -6.25 -15.67
CA THR A 87 -13.37 -6.77 -16.49
C THR A 87 -12.20 -7.16 -15.59
N PRO A 88 -11.86 -8.46 -15.48
CA PRO A 88 -10.72 -8.89 -14.69
C PRO A 88 -9.41 -8.40 -15.31
N ARG A 89 -8.47 -7.98 -14.45
CA ARG A 89 -7.15 -7.48 -14.83
C ARG A 89 -6.06 -8.11 -13.96
N PRO A 90 -4.85 -8.31 -14.49
CA PRO A 90 -3.72 -8.80 -13.70
C PRO A 90 -3.38 -7.80 -12.58
N ILE A 91 -2.76 -8.30 -11.51
CA ILE A 91 -2.23 -7.49 -10.42
C ILE A 91 -0.76 -7.20 -10.74
N ARG A 92 -0.42 -5.97 -11.12
CA ARG A 92 0.92 -5.67 -11.67
C ARG A 92 1.97 -5.55 -10.58
N THR A 93 1.55 -5.07 -9.42
CA THR A 93 2.44 -4.79 -8.28
C THR A 93 2.99 -6.05 -7.60
N VAL A 94 2.40 -7.22 -7.83
CA VAL A 94 2.86 -8.50 -7.27
C VAL A 94 3.84 -9.26 -8.17
N MET A 95 4.07 -8.80 -9.41
CA MET A 95 4.81 -9.54 -10.43
C MET A 95 6.24 -9.85 -10.00
N ASP A 96 6.91 -8.89 -9.37
CA ASP A 96 8.29 -9.02 -8.90
C ASP A 96 8.39 -9.11 -7.36
N LEU A 97 7.25 -9.21 -6.67
CA LEU A 97 7.19 -9.13 -5.21
C LEU A 97 7.73 -10.40 -4.55
N GLN A 98 8.70 -10.28 -3.65
CA GLN A 98 9.18 -11.38 -2.83
C GLN A 98 8.88 -11.08 -1.37
N VAL A 99 8.45 -12.09 -0.61
CA VAL A 99 8.10 -11.97 0.80
C VAL A 99 8.84 -13.04 1.61
N PRO A 100 9.13 -12.78 2.90
CA PRO A 100 9.97 -13.67 3.69
C PRO A 100 9.32 -15.00 4.11
N ASP A 101 7.98 -15.09 4.18
CA ASP A 101 7.29 -16.33 4.56
C ASP A 101 6.85 -17.16 3.33
N ASP A 102 7.09 -18.48 3.37
CA ASP A 102 6.81 -19.41 2.26
C ASP A 102 5.31 -19.54 1.92
N GLU A 103 4.43 -19.50 2.93
CA GLU A 103 2.98 -19.60 2.73
C GLU A 103 2.48 -18.34 2.00
N PHE A 104 2.90 -17.16 2.46
CA PHE A 104 2.58 -15.90 1.80
C PHE A 104 3.29 -15.74 0.45
N GLN A 105 4.47 -16.32 0.26
CA GLN A 105 5.12 -16.37 -1.05
C GLN A 105 4.30 -17.22 -2.03
N ASN A 106 3.65 -18.30 -1.58
CA ASN A 106 2.73 -19.09 -2.40
C ASN A 106 1.44 -18.31 -2.74
N PHE A 107 0.93 -17.51 -1.80
CA PHE A 107 -0.15 -16.56 -2.09
C PHE A 107 0.25 -15.59 -3.20
N VAL A 108 1.43 -14.96 -3.09
CA VAL A 108 1.97 -14.05 -4.13
C VAL A 108 2.13 -14.77 -5.47
N ASN A 109 2.67 -15.99 -5.47
CA ASN A 109 2.82 -16.79 -6.69
C ASN A 109 1.48 -17.05 -7.37
N THR A 110 0.42 -17.31 -6.59
CA THR A 110 -0.94 -17.47 -7.12
C THR A 110 -1.46 -16.15 -7.67
N ALA A 111 -1.31 -15.06 -6.92
CA ALA A 111 -1.74 -13.70 -7.28
C ALA A 111 -1.15 -13.23 -8.63
N ARG A 112 0.07 -13.65 -8.98
CA ARG A 112 0.72 -13.36 -10.27
C ARG A 112 0.01 -13.97 -11.48
N THR A 113 -0.74 -15.05 -11.28
CA THR A 113 -1.36 -15.82 -12.37
C THR A 113 -2.83 -15.49 -12.57
N VAL A 114 -3.48 -14.90 -11.56
CA VAL A 114 -4.90 -14.56 -11.61
C VAL A 114 -5.13 -13.17 -12.19
N SER A 115 -6.37 -12.92 -12.58
CA SER A 115 -6.86 -11.59 -12.92
C SER A 115 -8.11 -11.34 -12.11
N LEU A 116 -8.18 -10.18 -11.47
CA LEU A 116 -9.25 -9.80 -10.56
C LEU A 116 -9.97 -8.56 -11.08
N THR A 117 -11.28 -8.48 -10.87
CA THR A 117 -12.01 -7.21 -10.98
C THR A 117 -11.52 -6.24 -9.89
N ASP A 118 -11.97 -4.99 -9.91
CA ASP A 118 -11.57 -4.02 -8.89
C ASP A 118 -12.22 -4.33 -7.55
N GLU A 119 -13.43 -4.88 -7.58
CA GLU A 119 -14.17 -5.36 -6.39
C GLU A 119 -13.46 -6.58 -5.78
N ASP A 120 -13.14 -7.60 -6.59
CA ASP A 120 -12.43 -8.78 -6.09
C ASP A 120 -11.04 -8.43 -5.52
N LEU A 121 -10.35 -7.45 -6.14
CA LEU A 121 -9.07 -6.95 -5.63
C LEU A 121 -9.27 -6.22 -4.28
N ALA A 122 -10.29 -5.37 -4.17
CA ALA A 122 -10.63 -4.68 -2.92
C ALA A 122 -10.96 -5.67 -1.79
N ASP A 123 -11.73 -6.71 -2.07
CA ASP A 123 -12.04 -7.76 -1.09
C ASP A 123 -10.78 -8.52 -0.69
N THR A 124 -9.91 -8.84 -1.65
CA THR A 124 -8.60 -9.46 -1.36
C THR A 124 -7.74 -8.59 -0.45
N VAL A 125 -7.70 -7.27 -0.67
CA VAL A 125 -6.95 -6.35 0.21
C VAL A 125 -7.50 -6.35 1.62
N LEU A 126 -8.82 -6.35 1.77
CA LEU A 126 -9.48 -6.40 3.08
C LEU A 126 -9.19 -7.71 3.80
N ASP A 127 -9.27 -8.85 3.11
CA ASP A 127 -8.96 -10.17 3.68
C ASP A 127 -7.51 -10.27 4.17
N VAL A 128 -6.55 -9.76 3.39
CA VAL A 128 -5.14 -9.68 3.81
C VAL A 128 -4.99 -8.78 5.05
N GLY A 129 -5.66 -7.62 5.05
CA GLY A 129 -5.67 -6.68 6.18
C GLY A 129 -6.20 -7.28 7.47
N ILE A 130 -7.34 -7.97 7.41
CA ILE A 130 -7.94 -8.65 8.57
C ILE A 130 -7.02 -9.75 9.09
N ASN A 131 -6.38 -10.53 8.21
CA ASN A 131 -5.40 -11.52 8.63
C ASN A 131 -4.21 -10.88 9.35
N TRP A 132 -3.69 -9.77 8.83
CA TRP A 132 -2.61 -9.02 9.48
C TRP A 132 -3.02 -8.60 10.91
N GLU A 133 -4.19 -7.98 11.05
CA GLU A 133 -4.70 -7.55 12.36
C GLU A 133 -4.82 -8.73 13.34
N HIS A 134 -5.47 -9.80 12.92
CA HIS A 134 -5.63 -11.00 13.75
C HIS A 134 -4.28 -11.62 14.15
N PHE A 135 -3.31 -11.67 13.23
CA PHE A 135 -1.99 -12.23 13.52
C PHE A 135 -1.27 -11.42 14.59
N VAL A 136 -1.18 -10.10 14.45
CA VAL A 136 -0.44 -9.29 15.43
C VAL A 136 -1.19 -9.27 16.77
N ALA A 137 -2.52 -9.15 16.77
CA ALA A 137 -3.32 -9.17 18.01
C ALA A 137 -3.17 -10.50 18.79
N SER A 138 -3.08 -11.63 18.08
CA SER A 138 -2.95 -12.96 18.71
C SER A 138 -1.55 -13.25 19.27
N ASN A 139 -0.55 -12.41 18.97
CA ASN A 139 0.84 -12.59 19.35
C ASN A 139 1.39 -11.43 20.22
N ASP A 140 0.51 -10.63 20.84
CA ASP A 140 0.89 -9.50 21.72
C ASP A 140 1.83 -9.94 22.87
N ASN A 141 1.66 -11.17 23.36
CA ASN A 141 2.51 -11.74 24.41
C ASN A 141 3.96 -12.03 23.97
N LEU A 142 4.25 -12.01 22.67
CA LEU A 142 5.57 -12.25 22.08
C LEU A 142 6.29 -10.95 21.69
N LEU A 143 5.70 -9.80 21.97
CA LEU A 143 6.26 -8.50 21.59
C LEU A 143 7.59 -8.21 22.29
N ILE A 144 8.49 -7.57 21.54
CA ILE A 144 9.79 -7.13 22.03
C ILE A 144 9.65 -5.69 22.55
N LEU A 145 10.04 -5.45 23.80
CA LEU A 145 9.81 -4.16 24.48
C LEU A 145 10.56 -2.98 23.85
N ASP A 146 11.79 -3.17 23.40
CA ASP A 146 12.62 -2.16 22.74
C ASP A 146 12.35 -2.06 21.22
N HIS A 147 11.62 -3.02 20.65
CA HIS A 147 11.20 -3.05 19.26
C HIS A 147 9.68 -3.24 19.17
N PRO A 148 8.88 -2.18 19.40
CA PRO A 148 7.44 -2.29 19.61
C PRO A 148 6.64 -2.86 18.43
N LEU A 149 7.21 -2.89 17.23
CA LEU A 149 6.59 -3.45 16.02
C LEU A 149 7.10 -4.86 15.67
N LYS A 150 7.89 -5.47 16.56
CA LYS A 150 8.49 -6.79 16.34
C LYS A 150 8.12 -7.75 17.47
N ILE A 151 8.04 -9.02 17.11
CA ILE A 151 7.83 -10.15 18.02
C ILE A 151 9.07 -11.05 18.05
N SER A 152 9.22 -11.82 19.13
CA SER A 152 10.38 -12.70 19.34
C SER A 152 10.34 -13.97 18.50
N ASP A 153 9.16 -14.39 18.02
CA ASP A 153 9.03 -15.55 17.13
C ASP A 153 9.36 -15.14 15.69
N VAL A 154 10.47 -15.67 15.18
CA VAL A 154 11.00 -15.31 13.86
C VAL A 154 10.05 -15.71 12.74
N LEU A 155 9.49 -16.93 12.77
CA LEU A 155 8.60 -17.40 11.70
C LEU A 155 7.30 -16.61 11.68
N MET A 156 6.78 -16.28 12.86
CA MET A 156 5.60 -15.44 12.97
C MET A 156 5.89 -13.99 12.54
N GLN A 157 7.09 -13.48 12.82
CA GLN A 157 7.51 -12.16 12.34
C GLN A 157 7.58 -12.11 10.81
N GLU A 158 8.09 -13.16 10.17
CA GLU A 158 8.12 -13.27 8.71
C GLU A 158 6.71 -13.24 8.10
N LYS A 159 5.72 -13.84 8.76
CA LYS A 159 4.31 -13.75 8.36
C LYS A 159 3.77 -12.32 8.44
N ILE A 160 4.01 -11.63 9.55
CA ILE A 160 3.60 -10.23 9.75
C ILE A 160 4.25 -9.32 8.69
N ASP A 161 5.56 -9.48 8.47
CA ASP A 161 6.31 -8.71 7.48
C ASP A 161 5.82 -9.00 6.05
N SER A 162 5.45 -10.25 5.76
CA SER A 162 4.89 -10.64 4.46
C SER A 162 3.53 -10.00 4.20
N LEU A 163 2.64 -10.01 5.19
CA LEU A 163 1.31 -9.42 5.09
C LEU A 163 1.39 -7.89 4.90
N ASP A 164 2.33 -7.22 5.57
CA ASP A 164 2.59 -5.77 5.40
C ASP A 164 2.99 -5.46 3.94
N VAL A 165 4.00 -6.16 3.43
CA VAL A 165 4.50 -6.00 2.05
C VAL A 165 3.43 -6.30 1.00
N ILE A 166 2.62 -7.35 1.21
CA ILE A 166 1.50 -7.68 0.31
C ILE A 166 0.44 -6.58 0.34
N THR A 167 0.07 -6.10 1.52
CA THR A 167 -0.93 -5.03 1.68
C THR A 167 -0.51 -3.80 0.90
N GLU A 168 0.73 -3.34 1.07
CA GLU A 168 1.25 -2.20 0.33
C GLU A 168 1.18 -2.41 -1.19
N ALA A 169 1.58 -3.60 -1.66
CA ALA A 169 1.52 -3.92 -3.08
C ALA A 169 0.09 -3.86 -3.64
N LEU A 170 -0.90 -4.40 -2.93
CA LEU A 170 -2.29 -4.43 -3.40
C LEU A 170 -2.93 -3.03 -3.37
N VAL A 171 -2.68 -2.24 -2.32
CA VAL A 171 -3.11 -0.82 -2.25
C VAL A 171 -2.54 -0.04 -3.43
N ARG A 172 -1.26 -0.25 -3.75
CA ARG A 172 -0.61 0.40 -4.89
C ARG A 172 -1.25 0.01 -6.23
N GLU A 173 -1.71 -1.23 -6.38
CA GLU A 173 -2.45 -1.65 -7.58
C GLU A 173 -3.79 -0.92 -7.69
N ILE A 174 -4.53 -0.75 -6.58
CA ILE A 174 -5.79 0.01 -6.56
C ILE A 174 -5.54 1.47 -6.97
N ASN A 175 -4.49 2.10 -6.44
CA ASN A 175 -4.09 3.45 -6.83
C ASN A 175 -3.83 3.55 -8.35
N PHE A 176 -3.07 2.60 -8.92
CA PHE A 176 -2.84 2.57 -10.37
C PHE A 176 -4.12 2.41 -11.17
N ARG A 177 -5.02 1.51 -10.75
CA ARG A 177 -6.30 1.29 -11.41
C ARG A 177 -7.20 2.53 -11.35
N SER A 178 -7.15 3.27 -10.25
CA SER A 178 -7.88 4.52 -10.09
C SER A 178 -7.41 5.61 -11.07
N ILE A 179 -6.09 5.80 -11.19
CA ILE A 179 -5.53 6.72 -12.20
C ILE A 179 -5.98 6.32 -13.62
N GLU A 180 -5.88 5.03 -13.95
CA GLU A 180 -6.26 4.54 -15.29
C GLU A 180 -7.76 4.71 -15.59
N LYS A 181 -8.63 4.60 -14.58
CA LYS A 181 -10.06 4.87 -14.73
C LYS A 181 -10.31 6.34 -15.09
N GLN A 182 -9.53 7.25 -14.49
CA GLN A 182 -9.68 8.69 -14.73
C GLN A 182 -9.04 9.16 -16.04
N THR A 183 -7.86 8.63 -16.40
CA THR A 183 -7.09 9.08 -17.57
C THR A 183 -7.25 8.21 -18.81
N GLY A 184 -7.91 7.06 -18.69
CA GLY A 184 -7.84 5.98 -19.68
C GLY A 184 -6.51 5.20 -19.63
N PRO A 185 -6.44 4.03 -20.26
CA PRO A 185 -5.22 3.23 -20.31
C PRO A 185 -4.12 3.98 -21.09
N LYS A 186 -2.94 4.15 -20.47
CA LYS A 186 -1.80 4.75 -21.17
C LYS A 186 -1.41 3.85 -22.36
N PRO A 187 -1.27 4.39 -23.59
CA PRO A 187 -0.78 3.60 -24.71
C PRO A 187 0.63 3.10 -24.40
N ARG A 188 0.79 1.77 -24.44
CA ARG A 188 2.10 1.12 -24.34
C ARG A 188 2.98 1.72 -25.44
N LYS A 189 4.06 2.43 -25.09
CA LYS A 189 5.05 2.92 -26.07
C LYS A 189 5.46 1.73 -26.93
N SER A 190 4.97 1.68 -28.16
CA SER A 190 5.38 0.71 -29.16
C SER A 190 6.88 0.90 -29.35
N ARG A 191 7.63 -0.17 -29.06
CA ARG A 191 9.05 -0.26 -29.38
C ARG A 191 9.13 -0.14 -30.90
N VAL A 192 9.47 1.05 -31.40
CA VAL A 192 9.71 1.28 -32.82
C VAL A 192 10.77 0.28 -33.25
N ALA A 193 10.39 -0.66 -34.12
CA ALA A 193 11.31 -1.52 -34.81
C ALA A 193 12.29 -0.59 -35.54
N GLN A 194 13.57 -0.67 -35.18
CA GLN A 194 14.63 -0.06 -35.98
C GLN A 194 14.66 -0.82 -37.30
N ASP A 195 14.01 -0.25 -38.31
CA ASP A 195 14.22 -0.65 -39.69
C ASP A 195 15.70 -0.47 -40.05
N SER A 196 16.23 -1.54 -40.62
CA SER A 196 17.58 -1.67 -41.15
C SER A 196 17.88 -0.58 -42.18
N PRO A 197 19.08 0.02 -42.19
CA PRO A 197 19.58 0.67 -43.39
C PRO A 197 20.19 -0.39 -44.32
N GLN A 198 19.58 -0.54 -45.49
CA GLN A 198 20.27 -1.03 -46.69
C GLN A 198 21.41 -0.06 -47.03
N ALA A 199 22.63 -0.59 -47.15
CA ALA A 199 23.63 -0.24 -48.17
C ALA A 199 24.72 -1.31 -48.18
#